data_AF-A0A7V6RKQ9-F1
#
_entry.id   AF-A0A7V6RKQ9-F1
#
_cell.length_a   1.000
_cell.length_b   1.000
_cell.length_c   1.000
_cell.angle_alpha   90.00
_cell.angle_beta   90.00
_cell.angle_gamma   90.00
#
_symmetry.space_group_name_H-M   'P 1'
#
loop_
_entity.id
_entity.type
_entity.pdbx_description
1 polymer ?
#
loop_
_entity_poly.entity_id
_entity_poly.type
_entity_poly.pdbx_seq_one_letter_code
_entity_poly.pdbx_strand_id
1 'polypeptide(L)'
;EMNISRQDQDYFAFMSQKKAKDAQNNGFLSEEIFPVVINQPKSDPIIFDKDEHPRETSLEKLAALKPITRKDGTITAGNSSGINDGAACLLIASENAIKKYNLEPLARIVGSQTAGVPPRIMGIGPVPATNKLFEKFNLSFDDIDLIELNEAFAAQSLACIRSWNLQDDDPRINPQGGAIALGHPLGMSGARLVTTAVYQLKRNNLKRALTTMCIGVGQGMAMVIEKV
;
A
#
# COMPACT_ATOMS: atom_id res chain seq x y z
N GLU A 1 -5.47 -17.70 -14.06
CA GLU A 1 -5.87 -18.37 -12.80
C GLU A 1 -7.05 -17.64 -12.17
N MET A 2 -6.95 -16.36 -11.80
CA MET A 2 -8.04 -15.62 -11.10
C MET A 2 -8.95 -14.76 -12.00
N ASN A 3 -8.79 -14.82 -13.33
CA ASN A 3 -9.66 -14.17 -14.33
C ASN A 3 -10.00 -12.69 -14.07
N ILE A 4 -9.00 -11.89 -13.65
CA ILE A 4 -9.16 -10.44 -13.49
C ILE A 4 -9.17 -9.79 -14.88
N SER A 5 -10.22 -9.06 -15.21
CA SER A 5 -10.38 -8.44 -16.52
C SER A 5 -9.41 -7.25 -16.68
N ARG A 6 -9.10 -6.89 -17.93
CA ARG A 6 -8.31 -5.68 -18.23
C ARG A 6 -9.03 -4.41 -17.76
N GLN A 7 -10.35 -4.36 -17.92
CA GLN A 7 -11.17 -3.23 -17.54
C GLN A 7 -11.12 -2.99 -16.03
N ASP A 8 -11.20 -4.05 -15.22
CA ASP A 8 -11.12 -3.94 -13.76
C ASP A 8 -9.73 -3.46 -13.32
N GLN A 9 -8.67 -3.97 -13.97
CA GLN A 9 -7.29 -3.55 -13.70
C GLN A 9 -7.09 -2.06 -13.97
N ASP A 10 -7.57 -1.58 -15.11
CA ASP A 10 -7.45 -0.17 -15.49
C ASP A 10 -8.33 0.73 -14.59
N TYR A 11 -9.52 0.27 -14.20
CA TYR A 11 -10.36 0.99 -13.24
C TYR A 11 -9.71 1.10 -11.86
N PHE A 12 -9.17 0.00 -11.34
CA PHE A 12 -8.44 -0.01 -10.07
C PHE A 12 -7.24 0.94 -10.11
N ALA A 13 -6.48 0.94 -11.21
CA ALA A 13 -5.35 1.84 -11.41
C ALA A 13 -5.78 3.32 -11.48
N PHE A 14 -6.87 3.62 -12.19
CA PHE A 14 -7.45 4.96 -12.22
C PHE A 14 -7.85 5.43 -10.82
N MET A 15 -8.51 4.57 -10.04
CA MET A 15 -8.92 4.90 -8.68
C MET A 15 -7.72 5.11 -7.76
N SER A 16 -6.64 4.33 -7.89
CA SER A 16 -5.40 4.55 -7.14
C SER A 16 -4.81 5.94 -7.41
N GLN A 17 -4.71 6.34 -8.68
CA GLN A 17 -4.23 7.67 -9.09
C GLN A 17 -5.12 8.80 -8.56
N LYS A 18 -6.45 8.62 -8.64
CA LYS A 18 -7.42 9.60 -8.14
C LYS A 18 -7.30 9.77 -6.62
N LYS A 19 -7.30 8.67 -5.86
CA LYS A 19 -7.18 8.68 -4.39
C LYS A 19 -5.87 9.32 -3.94
N ALA A 20 -4.75 9.02 -4.60
CA ALA A 20 -3.46 9.64 -4.31
C ALA A 20 -3.44 11.14 -4.57
N LYS A 21 -4.00 11.58 -5.72
CA LYS A 21 -4.12 13.00 -6.04
C LYS A 21 -5.00 13.75 -5.03
N ASP A 22 -6.12 13.15 -4.63
CA ASP A 22 -7.01 13.73 -3.61
C ASP A 22 -6.30 13.82 -2.24
N ALA A 23 -5.53 12.79 -1.86
CA ALA A 23 -4.73 12.81 -0.63
C ALA A 23 -3.61 13.87 -0.66
N GLN A 24 -2.95 14.09 -1.80
CA GLN A 24 -1.99 15.18 -1.98
C GLN A 24 -2.65 16.55 -1.85
N ASN A 25 -3.79 16.76 -2.53
CA ASN A 25 -4.50 18.05 -2.52
C ASN A 25 -5.03 18.42 -1.14
N ASN A 26 -5.46 17.44 -0.35
CA ASN A 26 -5.97 17.65 1.00
C ASN A 26 -4.87 17.73 2.07
N GLY A 27 -3.58 17.67 1.67
CA GLY A 27 -2.45 17.72 2.59
C GLY A 27 -2.25 16.46 3.43
N PHE A 28 -2.91 15.35 3.07
CA PHE A 28 -2.86 14.15 3.89
C PHE A 28 -1.53 13.44 3.84
N LEU A 29 -0.88 13.40 2.67
CA LEU A 29 0.44 12.82 2.49
C LEU A 29 1.54 13.70 3.09
N SER A 30 1.36 15.02 3.16
CA SER A 30 2.36 15.91 3.75
C SER A 30 2.55 15.71 5.26
N GLU A 31 1.60 15.07 5.95
CA GLU A 31 1.77 14.73 7.36
C GLU A 31 2.82 13.64 7.59
N GLU A 32 3.03 12.75 6.62
CA GLU A 32 3.93 11.60 6.72
C GLU A 32 5.24 11.75 5.93
N ILE A 33 5.30 12.72 5.00
CA ILE A 33 6.49 12.97 4.19
C ILE A 33 7.48 13.84 4.97
N PHE A 34 8.73 13.36 5.04
CA PHE A 34 9.86 14.15 5.49
C PHE A 34 10.54 14.81 4.27
N PRO A 35 10.64 16.15 4.20
CA PRO A 35 11.24 16.84 3.06
C PRO A 35 12.71 16.46 2.85
N VAL A 36 13.07 16.15 1.59
CA VAL A 36 14.45 15.92 1.17
C VAL A 36 15.00 17.18 0.51
N VAL A 37 16.08 17.73 1.06
CA VAL A 37 16.73 18.91 0.51
C VAL A 37 17.79 18.48 -0.52
N ILE A 38 17.57 18.86 -1.78
CA ILE A 38 18.45 18.53 -2.90
C ILE A 38 19.31 19.76 -3.22
N ASN A 39 20.58 19.69 -2.86
CA ASN A 39 21.54 20.78 -3.10
C ASN A 39 21.80 20.95 -4.60
N GLN A 40 21.76 22.19 -5.07
CA GLN A 40 22.02 22.56 -6.46
C GLN A 40 23.34 23.35 -6.57
N PRO A 41 24.20 23.04 -7.54
CA PRO A 41 25.36 23.89 -7.81
C PRO A 41 24.92 25.29 -8.27
N LYS A 42 25.25 26.33 -7.49
CA LYS A 42 25.01 27.75 -7.81
C LYS A 42 23.52 28.18 -7.88
N SER A 43 22.61 27.40 -7.29
CA SER A 43 21.18 27.76 -7.17
C SER A 43 20.68 27.41 -5.78
N ASP A 44 19.51 27.92 -5.40
CA ASP A 44 18.88 27.54 -4.14
C ASP A 44 18.53 26.04 -4.12
N PRO A 45 18.58 25.38 -2.94
CA PRO A 45 18.21 23.97 -2.83
C PRO A 45 16.75 23.71 -3.22
N ILE A 46 16.51 22.59 -3.88
CA ILE A 46 15.14 22.11 -4.15
C ILE A 46 14.66 21.36 -2.91
N ILE A 47 13.49 21.73 -2.39
CA ILE A 47 12.82 20.99 -1.32
C ILE A 47 11.88 19.99 -1.98
N PHE A 48 12.20 18.70 -1.89
CA PHE A 48 11.36 17.61 -2.38
C PHE A 48 10.48 17.11 -1.22
N ASP A 49 9.23 17.54 -1.20
CA ASP A 49 8.25 17.29 -0.13
C ASP A 49 6.93 16.68 -0.63
N LYS A 50 6.88 16.25 -1.90
CA LYS A 50 5.70 15.68 -2.54
C LYS A 50 6.09 14.53 -3.46
N ASP A 51 5.29 13.47 -3.46
CA ASP A 51 5.46 12.37 -4.41
C ASP A 51 5.31 12.87 -5.85
N GLU A 52 6.30 12.58 -6.68
CA GLU A 52 6.32 12.93 -8.10
C GLU A 52 5.70 11.86 -9.01
N HIS A 53 5.45 10.66 -8.48
CA HIS A 53 4.93 9.53 -9.25
C HIS A 53 3.43 9.62 -9.61
N PRO A 54 2.55 10.19 -8.76
CA PRO A 54 1.15 10.38 -9.10
C PRO A 54 0.99 11.14 -10.42
N ARG A 55 0.08 10.67 -11.26
CA ARG A 55 -0.15 11.20 -12.61
C ARG A 55 -1.63 11.35 -12.90
N GLU A 56 -1.95 12.41 -13.64
CA GLU A 56 -3.28 12.54 -14.23
C GLU A 56 -3.46 11.51 -15.36
N THR A 57 -4.49 10.69 -15.24
CA THR A 57 -4.83 9.68 -16.23
C THR A 57 -6.35 9.61 -16.43
N SER A 58 -6.77 8.88 -17.46
CA SER A 58 -8.17 8.57 -17.73
C SER A 58 -8.31 7.10 -18.11
N LEU A 59 -9.53 6.56 -18.06
CA LEU A 59 -9.77 5.17 -18.46
C LEU A 59 -9.43 4.94 -19.94
N GLU A 60 -9.66 5.91 -20.81
CA GLU A 60 -9.33 5.84 -22.23
C GLU A 60 -7.80 5.79 -22.43
N LYS A 61 -7.06 6.62 -21.69
CA LYS A 61 -5.59 6.61 -21.72
C LYS A 61 -5.04 5.27 -21.22
N LEU A 62 -5.59 4.73 -20.14
CA LEU A 62 -5.19 3.43 -19.60
C LEU A 62 -5.52 2.31 -20.57
N ALA A 63 -6.71 2.29 -21.17
CA ALA A 63 -7.15 1.28 -22.13
C ALA A 63 -6.26 1.25 -23.38
N ALA A 64 -5.76 2.42 -23.83
CA ALA A 64 -4.87 2.52 -24.99
C ALA A 64 -3.46 1.93 -24.76
N LEU A 65 -3.07 1.67 -23.50
CA LEU A 65 -1.75 1.13 -23.19
C LEU A 65 -1.60 -0.32 -23.66
N LYS A 66 -0.44 -0.60 -24.26
CA LYS A 66 -0.05 -1.94 -24.68
C LYS A 66 0.34 -2.79 -23.45
N PRO A 67 -0.01 -4.08 -23.44
CA PRO A 67 0.47 -5.00 -22.43
C PRO A 67 2.00 -5.09 -22.39
N ILE A 68 2.59 -5.22 -21.20
CA ILE A 68 4.05 -5.25 -20.98
C ILE A 68 4.62 -6.65 -20.73
N THR A 69 3.77 -7.63 -20.39
CA THR A 69 4.23 -8.99 -20.04
C THR A 69 4.13 -9.98 -21.21
N ARG A 70 3.07 -9.89 -22.01
CA ARG A 70 2.82 -10.73 -23.19
C ARG A 70 1.84 -10.01 -24.12
N LYS A 71 1.88 -10.32 -25.42
CA LYS A 71 1.09 -9.63 -26.46
C LYS A 71 -0.41 -9.58 -26.15
N ASP A 72 -0.98 -10.69 -25.68
CA ASP A 72 -2.40 -10.81 -25.34
C ASP A 72 -2.63 -10.70 -23.81
N GLY A 73 -1.74 -9.99 -23.11
CA GLY A 73 -1.81 -9.79 -21.66
C GLY A 73 -2.77 -8.66 -21.27
N THR A 74 -3.02 -8.55 -19.97
CA THR A 74 -3.84 -7.45 -19.40
C THR A 74 -3.01 -6.45 -18.59
N ILE A 75 -1.79 -6.85 -18.19
CA ILE A 75 -0.88 -6.03 -17.39
C ILE A 75 -0.21 -4.99 -18.28
N THR A 76 -0.33 -3.72 -17.92
CA THR A 76 0.28 -2.57 -18.59
C THR A 76 1.08 -1.73 -17.61
N ALA A 77 1.90 -0.80 -18.11
CA ALA A 77 2.54 0.21 -17.25
C ALA A 77 1.52 1.11 -16.52
N GLY A 78 0.29 1.19 -17.02
CA GLY A 78 -0.78 1.98 -16.41
C GLY A 78 -1.34 1.36 -15.13
N ASN A 79 -1.38 0.02 -15.07
CA ASN A 79 -2.01 -0.76 -14.00
C ASN A 79 -1.00 -1.61 -13.19
N SER A 80 0.26 -1.18 -13.20
CA SER A 80 1.37 -1.71 -12.41
C SER A 80 2.00 -0.59 -11.60
N SER A 81 2.64 -0.92 -10.47
CA SER A 81 3.48 0.05 -9.77
C SER A 81 4.68 0.48 -10.62
N GLY A 82 5.17 1.69 -10.38
CA GLY A 82 6.37 2.21 -11.03
C GLY A 82 7.68 1.58 -10.56
N ILE A 83 8.76 2.06 -11.18
CA ILE A 83 10.12 1.96 -10.66
C ILE A 83 10.36 3.27 -9.91
N ASN A 84 10.73 3.19 -8.64
CA ASN A 84 10.74 4.34 -7.75
C ASN A 84 11.90 4.26 -6.78
N ASP A 85 12.40 5.44 -6.42
CA ASP A 85 13.37 5.63 -5.34
C ASP A 85 12.65 6.18 -4.11
N GLY A 86 12.99 5.66 -2.93
CA GLY A 86 12.38 6.11 -1.70
C GLY A 86 12.88 5.35 -0.47
N ALA A 87 12.68 5.96 0.70
CA ALA A 87 13.00 5.38 2.00
C ALA A 87 11.90 5.72 3.00
N ALA A 88 11.73 4.86 4.00
CA ALA A 88 10.80 5.04 5.11
C ALA A 88 11.50 4.60 6.39
N CYS A 89 11.21 5.31 7.48
CA CYS A 89 11.82 5.05 8.78
C CYS A 89 10.72 4.92 9.83
N LEU A 90 10.88 3.94 10.72
CA LEU A 90 9.98 3.69 11.83
C LEU A 90 10.81 3.58 13.12
N LEU A 91 10.35 4.20 14.20
CA LEU A 91 10.86 3.96 15.54
C LEU A 91 9.95 2.96 16.25
N ILE A 92 10.48 1.77 16.55
CA ILE A 92 9.75 0.72 17.27
C ILE A 92 10.31 0.62 18.69
N ALA A 93 9.44 0.67 19.69
CA ALA A 93 9.80 0.62 21.10
C ALA A 93 8.95 -0.42 21.84
N SER A 94 9.55 -1.09 22.82
CA SER A 94 8.80 -1.90 23.78
C SER A 94 8.08 -1.02 24.80
N GLU A 95 7.07 -1.54 25.48
CA GLU A 95 6.40 -0.81 26.58
C GLU A 95 7.38 -0.31 27.65
N ASN A 96 8.42 -1.09 27.95
CA ASN A 96 9.46 -0.69 28.90
C ASN A 96 10.26 0.51 28.38
N ALA A 97 10.60 0.54 27.09
CA ALA A 97 11.30 1.67 26.48
C ALA A 97 10.40 2.92 26.41
N ILE A 98 9.11 2.75 26.11
CA ILE A 98 8.11 3.82 26.12
C ILE A 98 8.08 4.50 27.50
N LYS A 99 7.96 3.71 28.58
CA LYS A 99 7.97 4.23 29.96
C LYS A 99 9.30 4.87 30.34
N LYS A 100 10.43 4.22 30.01
CA LYS A 100 11.78 4.69 30.37
C LYS A 100 12.12 6.04 29.71
N TYR A 101 11.76 6.22 28.45
CA TYR A 101 12.11 7.41 27.67
C TYR A 101 10.95 8.39 27.51
N ASN A 102 9.81 8.17 28.20
CA ASN A 102 8.61 9.00 28.15
C ASN A 102 8.14 9.27 26.70
N LEU A 103 8.02 8.21 25.90
CA LEU A 103 7.59 8.28 24.51
C LEU A 103 6.06 8.24 24.40
N GLU A 104 5.50 8.92 23.41
CA GLU A 104 4.08 8.82 23.04
C GLU A 104 3.93 7.86 21.84
N PRO A 105 3.39 6.65 22.02
CA PRO A 105 3.23 5.71 20.91
C PRO A 105 2.10 6.16 19.97
N LEU A 106 2.35 6.11 18.66
CA LEU A 106 1.33 6.45 17.65
C LEU A 106 0.39 5.27 17.36
N ALA A 107 0.89 4.05 17.48
CA ALA A 107 0.15 2.81 17.28
C ALA A 107 0.86 1.66 17.98
N ARG A 108 0.14 0.54 18.16
CA ARG A 108 0.63 -0.72 18.68
C ARG A 108 0.56 -1.80 17.61
N ILE A 109 1.61 -2.61 17.50
CA ILE A 109 1.59 -3.82 16.66
C ILE A 109 0.77 -4.89 17.39
N VAL A 110 -0.35 -5.31 16.79
CA VAL A 110 -1.16 -6.43 17.32
C VAL A 110 -0.45 -7.75 17.00
N GLY A 111 0.01 -7.88 15.75
CA GLY A 111 0.77 -9.04 15.31
C GLY A 111 1.07 -9.00 13.82
N SER A 112 1.96 -9.90 13.39
CA SER A 112 2.27 -10.14 11.98
C SER A 112 2.36 -11.62 11.67
N GLN A 113 2.14 -12.00 10.40
CA GLN A 113 2.36 -13.34 9.87
C GLN A 113 2.91 -13.26 8.45
N THR A 114 3.64 -14.31 8.08
CA THR A 114 4.09 -14.56 6.70
C THR A 114 3.53 -15.89 6.21
N ALA A 115 3.42 -16.02 4.90
CA ALA A 115 3.00 -17.24 4.22
C ALA A 115 3.75 -17.42 2.90
N GLY A 116 3.87 -18.68 2.46
CA GLY A 116 4.43 -19.05 1.16
C GLY A 116 3.33 -19.48 0.20
N VAL A 117 3.53 -19.21 -1.09
CA VAL A 117 2.69 -19.64 -2.21
C VAL A 117 3.60 -20.06 -3.38
N PRO A 118 3.10 -20.80 -4.38
CA PRO A 118 3.91 -21.10 -5.56
C PRO A 118 4.43 -19.81 -6.23
N PRO A 119 5.72 -19.74 -6.66
CA PRO A 119 6.31 -18.52 -7.22
C PRO A 119 5.53 -17.90 -8.39
N ARG A 120 4.91 -18.76 -9.24
CA ARG A 120 4.12 -18.32 -10.40
C ARG A 120 2.87 -17.50 -10.05
N ILE A 121 2.37 -17.61 -8.81
CA ILE A 121 1.21 -16.88 -8.29
C ILE A 121 1.57 -16.02 -7.07
N MET A 122 2.82 -15.56 -6.98
CA MET A 122 3.32 -14.79 -5.83
C MET A 122 2.43 -13.62 -5.40
N GLY A 123 1.70 -13.01 -6.34
CA GLY A 123 0.73 -11.95 -6.07
C GLY A 123 -0.38 -12.32 -5.08
N ILE A 124 -0.71 -13.60 -4.89
CA ILE A 124 -1.74 -14.03 -3.93
C ILE A 124 -1.22 -14.17 -2.50
N GLY A 125 0.08 -13.98 -2.27
CA GLY A 125 0.73 -14.08 -0.96
C GLY A 125 0.02 -13.37 0.20
N PRO A 126 -0.58 -12.17 0.02
CA PRO A 126 -1.37 -11.51 1.07
C PRO A 126 -2.47 -12.40 1.65
N VAL A 127 -3.15 -13.20 0.84
CA VAL A 127 -4.33 -13.97 1.27
C VAL A 127 -4.01 -14.96 2.37
N PRO A 128 -3.10 -15.94 2.19
CA PRO A 128 -2.76 -16.87 3.26
C PRO A 128 -2.03 -16.19 4.44
N ALA A 129 -1.28 -15.09 4.21
CA ALA A 129 -0.64 -14.36 5.29
C ALA A 129 -1.67 -13.69 6.22
N THR A 130 -2.66 -13.02 5.64
CA THR A 130 -3.78 -12.40 6.37
C THR A 130 -4.63 -13.45 7.07
N ASN A 131 -5.00 -14.54 6.40
CA ASN A 131 -5.82 -15.60 7.01
C ASN A 131 -5.13 -16.21 8.24
N LYS A 132 -3.83 -16.51 8.13
CA LYS A 132 -3.02 -17.03 9.24
C LYS A 132 -2.92 -16.03 10.40
N LEU A 133 -2.81 -14.74 10.08
CA LEU A 133 -2.79 -13.67 11.09
C LEU A 133 -4.13 -13.61 11.83
N PHE A 134 -5.23 -13.61 11.08
CA PHE A 134 -6.58 -13.51 11.62
C PHE A 134 -6.92 -14.71 12.50
N GLU A 135 -6.59 -15.93 12.07
CA GLU A 135 -6.73 -17.13 12.88
C GLU A 135 -5.93 -17.04 14.20
N LYS A 136 -4.65 -16.64 14.12
CA LYS A 136 -3.76 -16.56 15.29
C LYS A 136 -4.22 -15.54 16.34
N PHE A 137 -4.80 -14.42 15.91
CA PHE A 137 -5.20 -13.33 16.79
C PHE A 137 -6.72 -13.23 16.98
N ASN A 138 -7.47 -14.23 16.51
CA ASN A 138 -8.92 -14.27 16.56
C ASN A 138 -9.57 -12.97 16.03
N LEU A 139 -9.13 -12.56 14.85
CA LEU A 139 -9.62 -11.37 14.13
C LEU A 139 -10.43 -11.77 12.90
N SER A 140 -11.22 -10.84 12.40
CA SER A 140 -11.94 -10.92 11.14
C SER A 140 -11.80 -9.62 10.34
N PHE A 141 -12.28 -9.59 9.11
CA PHE A 141 -12.36 -8.33 8.35
C PHE A 141 -13.33 -7.33 8.97
N ASP A 142 -14.28 -7.76 9.82
CA ASP A 142 -15.19 -6.85 10.54
C ASP A 142 -14.48 -6.10 11.67
N ASP A 143 -13.30 -6.57 12.09
CA ASP A 143 -12.44 -5.89 13.07
C ASP A 143 -11.51 -4.84 12.43
N ILE A 144 -11.51 -4.69 11.11
CA ILE A 144 -10.56 -3.87 10.36
C ILE A 144 -11.26 -2.66 9.75
N ASP A 145 -10.77 -1.48 10.12
CA ASP A 145 -11.29 -0.19 9.63
C ASP A 145 -10.55 0.31 8.38
N LEU A 146 -9.29 -0.13 8.21
CA LEU A 146 -8.40 0.34 7.14
C LEU A 146 -7.57 -0.83 6.59
N ILE A 147 -7.42 -0.89 5.26
CA ILE A 147 -6.61 -1.89 4.57
C ILE A 147 -5.60 -1.17 3.68
N GLU A 148 -4.32 -1.31 4.01
CA GLU A 148 -3.19 -0.90 3.17
C GLU A 148 -2.61 -2.14 2.48
N LEU A 149 -3.10 -2.42 1.28
CA LEU A 149 -2.67 -3.53 0.42
C LEU A 149 -1.70 -3.00 -0.65
N ASN A 150 -0.47 -3.50 -0.68
CA ASN A 150 0.49 -3.08 -1.71
C ASN A 150 -0.01 -3.38 -3.13
N GLU A 151 0.02 -2.37 -4.00
CA GLU A 151 -0.47 -2.46 -5.38
C GLU A 151 0.66 -2.75 -6.38
N ALA A 152 1.39 -3.85 -6.21
CA ALA A 152 2.44 -4.22 -7.17
C ALA A 152 1.88 -4.32 -8.61
N PHE A 153 0.70 -4.94 -8.73
CA PHE A 153 -0.09 -4.98 -9.95
C PHE A 153 -1.58 -4.91 -9.58
N ALA A 154 -2.40 -4.23 -10.39
CA ALA A 154 -3.85 -4.19 -10.17
C ALA A 154 -4.46 -5.60 -10.17
N ALA A 155 -3.96 -6.49 -11.05
CA ALA A 155 -4.45 -7.86 -11.14
C ALA A 155 -4.25 -8.67 -9.85
N GLN A 156 -3.11 -8.51 -9.16
CA GLN A 156 -2.89 -9.22 -7.90
C GLN A 156 -3.66 -8.59 -6.74
N SER A 157 -3.84 -7.26 -6.76
CA SER A 157 -4.63 -6.57 -5.74
C SER A 157 -6.06 -7.07 -5.78
N LEU A 158 -6.69 -7.00 -6.96
CA LEU A 158 -8.06 -7.46 -7.18
C LEU A 158 -8.21 -8.96 -6.88
N ALA A 159 -7.23 -9.78 -7.24
CA ALA A 159 -7.24 -11.20 -6.89
C ALA A 159 -7.27 -11.42 -5.36
N CYS A 160 -6.50 -10.66 -4.59
CA CYS A 160 -6.51 -10.75 -3.12
C CYS A 160 -7.85 -10.27 -2.55
N ILE A 161 -8.32 -9.10 -2.98
CA ILE A 161 -9.57 -8.48 -2.53
C ILE A 161 -10.75 -9.44 -2.73
N ARG A 162 -10.89 -9.98 -3.94
CA ARG A 162 -11.97 -10.94 -4.27
C ARG A 162 -11.81 -12.27 -3.53
N SER A 163 -10.59 -12.71 -3.24
CA SER A 163 -10.36 -13.92 -2.43
C SER A 163 -10.78 -13.74 -0.96
N TRP A 164 -10.82 -12.50 -0.48
CA TRP A 164 -11.37 -12.16 0.83
C TRP A 164 -12.88 -11.88 0.80
N ASN A 165 -13.53 -12.06 -0.35
CA ASN A 165 -14.94 -11.72 -0.59
C ASN A 165 -15.27 -10.24 -0.32
N LEU A 166 -14.28 -9.35 -0.47
CA LEU A 166 -14.49 -7.91 -0.40
C LEU A 166 -14.88 -7.36 -1.78
N GLN A 167 -15.55 -6.22 -1.79
CA GLN A 167 -15.83 -5.50 -3.04
C GLN A 167 -14.55 -4.80 -3.54
N ASP A 168 -14.39 -4.73 -4.86
CA ASP A 168 -13.22 -4.10 -5.50
C ASP A 168 -13.06 -2.62 -5.11
N ASP A 169 -14.17 -1.95 -4.78
CA ASP A 169 -14.26 -0.55 -4.38
C ASP A 169 -14.49 -0.34 -2.88
N ASP A 170 -14.25 -1.37 -2.04
CA ASP A 170 -14.37 -1.26 -0.58
C ASP A 170 -13.59 -0.02 -0.08
N PRO A 171 -14.27 0.92 0.61
CA PRO A 171 -13.69 2.22 0.95
C PRO A 171 -12.52 2.12 1.92
N ARG A 172 -12.37 0.98 2.61
CA ARG A 172 -11.25 0.72 3.52
C ARG A 172 -9.95 0.46 2.78
N ILE A 173 -10.00 0.10 1.49
CA ILE A 173 -8.81 -0.30 0.72
C ILE A 173 -8.11 0.93 0.13
N ASN A 174 -6.88 1.15 0.57
CA ASN A 174 -5.95 2.17 0.08
C ASN A 174 -6.65 3.52 -0.18
N PRO A 175 -7.37 4.12 0.80
CA PRO A 175 -8.17 5.33 0.57
C PRO A 175 -7.32 6.55 0.19
N GLN A 176 -5.99 6.49 0.36
CA GLN A 176 -5.02 7.51 -0.09
C GLN A 176 -4.25 7.10 -1.35
N GLY A 177 -4.74 6.09 -2.08
CA GLY A 177 -4.02 5.49 -3.19
C GLY A 177 -2.93 4.53 -2.70
N GLY A 178 -2.40 3.75 -3.64
CA GLY A 178 -1.36 2.78 -3.34
C GLY A 178 -0.22 2.84 -4.33
N ALA A 179 0.55 1.75 -4.41
CA ALA A 179 1.81 1.71 -5.15
C ALA A 179 1.69 1.94 -6.67
N ILE A 180 0.50 1.82 -7.27
CA ILE A 180 0.29 2.23 -8.68
C ILE A 180 0.46 3.75 -8.85
N ALA A 181 0.07 4.52 -7.84
CA ALA A 181 0.16 5.98 -7.84
C ALA A 181 1.38 6.51 -7.07
N LEU A 182 1.68 5.92 -5.92
CA LEU A 182 2.73 6.37 -5.01
C LEU A 182 4.07 5.65 -5.24
N GLY A 183 4.09 4.62 -6.08
CA GLY A 183 5.29 3.88 -6.42
C GLY A 183 5.61 2.71 -5.49
N HIS A 184 6.62 1.91 -5.88
CA HIS A 184 7.02 0.70 -5.15
C HIS A 184 8.55 0.54 -4.98
N PRO A 185 9.25 1.41 -4.24
CA PRO A 185 10.62 1.13 -3.82
C PRO A 185 10.63 -0.11 -2.91
N LEU A 186 11.23 -1.21 -3.41
CA LEU A 186 11.03 -2.56 -2.86
C LEU A 186 11.39 -2.67 -1.37
N GLY A 187 12.54 -2.12 -0.97
CA GLY A 187 13.00 -2.15 0.42
C GLY A 187 12.27 -1.19 1.37
N MET A 188 11.51 -0.23 0.82
CA MET A 188 10.79 0.79 1.58
C MET A 188 9.34 0.38 1.87
N SER A 189 8.70 -0.27 0.90
CA SER A 189 7.23 -0.25 0.78
C SER A 189 6.52 -0.83 2.00
N GLY A 190 7.06 -1.88 2.64
CA GLY A 190 6.48 -2.42 3.87
C GLY A 190 6.38 -1.39 5.00
N ALA A 191 7.44 -0.62 5.23
CA ALA A 191 7.44 0.45 6.24
C ALA A 191 6.57 1.64 5.81
N ARG A 192 6.51 1.95 4.51
CA ARG A 192 5.59 2.96 3.98
C ARG A 192 4.14 2.58 4.26
N LEU A 193 3.72 1.34 4.01
CA LEU A 193 2.34 0.90 4.27
C LEU A 193 1.94 1.14 5.73
N VAL A 194 2.81 0.77 6.66
CA VAL A 194 2.62 0.99 8.09
C VAL A 194 2.54 2.48 8.43
N THR A 195 3.44 3.30 7.88
CA THR A 195 3.46 4.75 8.12
C THR A 195 2.10 5.37 7.75
N THR A 196 1.66 5.15 6.51
CA THR A 196 0.40 5.71 6.02
C THR A 196 -0.81 5.18 6.77
N ALA A 197 -0.79 3.91 7.19
CA ALA A 197 -1.84 3.37 8.04
C ALA A 197 -1.92 4.09 9.39
N VAL A 198 -0.78 4.34 10.06
CA VAL A 198 -0.73 5.03 11.36
C VAL A 198 -1.32 6.44 11.28
N TYR A 199 -0.90 7.23 10.28
CA TYR A 199 -1.42 8.60 10.11
C TYR A 199 -2.93 8.60 9.84
N GLN A 200 -3.42 7.65 9.05
CA GLN A 200 -4.85 7.51 8.80
C GLN A 200 -5.65 7.06 10.03
N LEU A 201 -5.15 6.10 10.81
CA LEU A 201 -5.79 5.68 12.05
C LEU A 201 -5.95 6.87 13.01
N LYS A 202 -4.88 7.68 13.16
CA LYS A 202 -4.88 8.87 14.00
C LYS A 202 -5.87 9.92 13.49
N ARG A 203 -5.73 10.33 12.23
CA ARG A 203 -6.53 11.40 11.61
C ARG A 203 -8.02 11.10 11.57
N ASN A 204 -8.39 9.86 11.26
CA ASN A 204 -9.79 9.46 11.09
C ASN A 204 -10.39 8.83 12.36
N ASN A 205 -9.65 8.84 13.47
CA ASN A 205 -10.03 8.21 14.73
C ASN A 205 -10.43 6.71 14.59
N LEU A 206 -9.83 6.00 13.63
CA LEU A 206 -10.08 4.57 13.42
C LEU A 206 -9.34 3.74 14.48
N LYS A 207 -9.68 2.45 14.57
CA LYS A 207 -9.13 1.54 15.58
C LYS A 207 -8.02 0.67 15.01
N ARG A 208 -8.27 -0.08 13.93
CA ARG A 208 -7.32 -1.09 13.42
C ARG A 208 -7.10 -0.99 11.92
N ALA A 209 -5.85 -1.19 11.52
CA ALA A 209 -5.46 -1.30 10.13
C ALA A 209 -4.77 -2.64 9.84
N LEU A 210 -5.12 -3.25 8.71
CA LEU A 210 -4.39 -4.34 8.09
C LEU A 210 -3.42 -3.76 7.06
N THR A 211 -2.12 -4.02 7.22
CA THR A 211 -1.11 -3.74 6.20
C THR A 211 -0.61 -5.05 5.61
N THR A 212 -0.66 -5.23 4.30
CA THR A 212 -0.28 -6.50 3.68
C THR A 212 0.28 -6.33 2.27
N MET A 213 1.19 -7.24 1.88
CA MET A 213 1.83 -7.20 0.57
C MET A 213 2.25 -8.59 0.08
N CYS A 214 2.22 -8.76 -1.25
CA CYS A 214 2.89 -9.87 -1.91
C CYS A 214 4.40 -9.67 -1.88
N ILE A 215 5.14 -10.76 -2.00
CA ILE A 215 6.60 -10.76 -2.04
C ILE A 215 7.03 -11.68 -3.19
N GLY A 216 8.01 -11.21 -3.96
CA GLY A 216 8.58 -11.96 -5.08
C GLY A 216 9.00 -13.38 -4.68
N VAL A 217 9.01 -14.29 -5.66
CA VAL A 217 9.38 -15.71 -5.45
C VAL A 217 8.37 -16.49 -4.58
N GLY A 218 7.17 -15.94 -4.34
CA GLY A 218 6.05 -16.73 -3.79
C GLY A 218 5.90 -16.61 -2.28
N GLN A 219 5.87 -15.37 -1.79
CA GLN A 219 5.67 -15.10 -0.36
C GLN A 219 4.62 -14.00 -0.18
N GLY A 220 4.15 -13.85 1.05
CA GLY A 220 3.35 -12.71 1.47
C GLY A 220 3.50 -12.44 2.95
N MET A 221 3.18 -11.21 3.34
CA MET A 221 3.24 -10.75 4.72
C MET A 221 1.99 -9.93 5.05
N ALA A 222 1.49 -10.08 6.26
CA ALA A 222 0.41 -9.30 6.83
C ALA A 222 0.76 -8.85 8.23
N MET A 223 0.32 -7.65 8.61
CA MET A 223 0.44 -7.09 9.95
C MET A 223 -0.84 -6.35 10.30
N VAL A 224 -1.30 -6.48 11.53
CA VAL A 224 -2.36 -5.64 12.09
C VAL A 224 -1.74 -4.69 13.10
N ILE A 225 -2.04 -3.41 12.94
CA ILE A 225 -1.72 -2.36 13.90
C ILE A 225 -3.03 -1.78 14.48
N GLU A 226 -2.96 -1.32 15.71
CA GLU A 226 -4.07 -0.70 16.43
C GLU A 226 -3.65 0.66 16.97
N LYS A 227 -4.52 1.66 16.86
CA LYS A 227 -4.28 2.98 17.48
C LYS A 227 -4.25 2.83 19.00
N VAL A 228 -3.32 3.53 19.67
CA VAL A 228 -3.22 3.59 21.14
C VAL A 228 -4.13 4.68 21.70
#